data_AF-D2KFR5-F1
#
_entry.id   AF-D2KFR5-F1
#
_cell.length_a   1.000
_cell.length_b   1.000
_cell.length_c   1.000
_cell.angle_alpha   90.00
_cell.angle_beta   90.00
_cell.angle_gamma   90.00
#
_symmetry.space_group_name_H-M   'P 1'
#
loop_
_entity.id
_entity.type
_entity.pdbx_description
1 polymer ?
#
loop_
_entity_poly.entity_id
_entity_poly.type
_entity_poly.pdbx_seq_one_letter_code
_entity_poly.pdbx_strand_id
1 'polypeptide(L)'
;MKAMSKFKVLALAMTMASSTIFGLGSMPLCASNITVFEGKEDIGRWQFALATNTVKNGGTFDGSVIQEDGYFYLTYTGDQSDVQLVLQSWSGGAGWETVEPSEEGILDKDTYYAKFDYAAMSTVYGTNFAALDKLYVLSISEPITVSSLVYKDGADAIDSVIKEEQKQDSEEEQKEPVITLVGDVKDLQERHFEATAENVKILGRSYYYKDALWLAESASGVEYTVEGTKASVTILGDNVATTSWAQTSHARVGVFVNDKLVADEIITKEKQTIDILNSDTIQKATVRIVKLSESANSTFGIASLDVTSTASIKPTEAKAHRIEFIGDSITCGYGVDHEGVGGGFTTATENATKTYAYKTAQNLDADYNFVSYSGYGIISGYTSGQKNTNQLVAPYYDKIGFSYGYFNSELEVATVPWSFEVQPEVIVINLGTNDSSYCGNDASKQAEFTEGYVDFIKMVREKNPDATIFCTLGIMGDDLYPCVKEAVEKYVAQTGDEKVTSMKFAVQAYNDGWGTDYHPTEKTHEKAARKLTSYIETVMGW
;
A
#
# COMPACT_ATOMS: atom_id res chain seq x y z
N MET A 1 44.15 16.13 -56.66
CA MET A 1 45.50 15.52 -56.72
C MET A 1 45.52 14.29 -55.83
N LYS A 2 45.83 13.13 -56.45
CA LYS A 2 46.40 11.86 -55.94
C LYS A 2 45.88 11.29 -54.60
N ALA A 3 45.10 10.19 -54.60
CA ALA A 3 45.48 8.78 -54.83
C ALA A 3 45.82 8.06 -53.49
N MET A 4 44.99 7.13 -53.01
CA MET A 4 44.84 5.70 -53.37
C MET A 4 45.96 4.77 -52.88
N SER A 5 45.56 3.73 -52.14
CA SER A 5 46.14 2.38 -52.04
C SER A 5 45.19 1.55 -51.14
N LYS A 6 44.25 0.69 -51.57
CA LYS A 6 44.18 -0.50 -52.45
C LYS A 6 44.96 -1.75 -51.99
N PHE A 7 44.22 -2.77 -51.55
CA PHE A 7 44.35 -4.21 -51.87
C PHE A 7 42.94 -4.83 -51.63
N LYS A 8 42.13 -5.24 -52.63
CA LYS A 8 42.09 -6.46 -53.49
C LYS A 8 42.07 -7.79 -52.70
N VAL A 9 41.28 -8.83 -52.99
CA VAL A 9 40.12 -9.22 -53.85
C VAL A 9 39.90 -10.71 -53.52
N LEU A 10 38.66 -11.22 -53.40
CA LEU A 10 38.22 -12.46 -54.08
C LEU A 10 36.70 -12.68 -53.94
N ALA A 11 36.05 -12.92 -55.07
CA ALA A 11 34.69 -13.43 -55.20
C ALA A 11 34.76 -14.93 -55.53
N LEU A 12 33.72 -15.69 -55.17
CA LEU A 12 33.39 -16.94 -55.85
C LEU A 12 31.87 -17.13 -55.89
N ALA A 13 31.38 -17.57 -57.04
CA ALA A 13 29.98 -17.79 -57.40
C ALA A 13 29.76 -19.25 -57.88
N MET A 14 28.48 -19.64 -57.99
CA MET A 14 27.90 -20.87 -58.61
C MET A 14 28.06 -22.18 -57.81
N THR A 15 27.13 -23.16 -57.78
CA THR A 15 26.22 -23.69 -58.81
C THR A 15 25.11 -24.59 -58.21
N MET A 16 24.10 -24.92 -59.03
CA MET A 16 22.86 -25.68 -58.78
C MET A 16 22.97 -27.20 -58.50
N ALA A 17 21.87 -27.75 -57.94
CA ALA A 17 21.04 -28.89 -58.44
C ALA A 17 20.87 -30.17 -57.56
N SER A 18 19.58 -30.45 -57.26
CA SER A 18 18.83 -31.73 -57.35
C SER A 18 18.83 -32.80 -56.22
N SER A 19 17.58 -33.17 -55.82
CA SER A 19 17.02 -34.52 -55.46
C SER A 19 17.49 -35.21 -54.15
N THR A 20 16.71 -35.86 -53.27
CA THR A 20 15.28 -36.27 -53.18
C THR A 20 14.98 -36.86 -51.77
N ILE A 21 13.79 -36.56 -51.21
CA ILE A 21 12.78 -37.36 -50.45
C ILE A 21 13.04 -37.99 -49.04
N PHE A 22 12.15 -37.58 -48.10
CA PHE A 22 11.32 -38.28 -47.08
C PHE A 22 11.38 -37.52 -45.74
N GLY A 23 10.32 -37.06 -45.06
CA GLY A 23 8.87 -37.09 -45.24
C GLY A 23 8.20 -36.38 -44.03
N LEU A 24 6.87 -36.19 -44.12
CA LEU A 24 5.91 -35.88 -43.05
C LEU A 24 6.01 -34.55 -42.28
N GLY A 25 5.04 -33.67 -42.56
CA GLY A 25 4.25 -33.01 -41.52
C GLY A 25 4.67 -31.61 -41.08
N SER A 26 3.99 -30.59 -41.60
CA SER A 26 3.19 -29.68 -40.76
C SER A 26 2.40 -28.72 -41.66
N MET A 27 1.13 -28.55 -41.35
CA MET A 27 0.28 -27.47 -41.85
C MET A 27 0.86 -26.11 -41.41
N PRO A 28 0.53 -24.99 -42.09
CA PRO A 28 0.96 -23.68 -41.61
C PRO A 28 0.36 -23.45 -40.22
N LEU A 29 1.19 -23.00 -39.26
CA LEU A 29 0.73 -22.53 -37.96
C LEU A 29 -0.36 -21.48 -38.19
N CYS A 30 -1.54 -21.70 -37.60
CA CYS A 30 -2.57 -20.68 -37.50
C CYS A 30 -2.03 -19.47 -36.73
N ALA A 31 -2.32 -18.27 -37.24
CA ALA A 31 -2.12 -17.00 -36.55
C ALA A 31 -2.73 -17.04 -35.15
N SER A 32 -1.99 -16.59 -34.14
CA SER A 32 -2.48 -16.56 -32.75
C SER A 32 -2.63 -15.11 -32.31
N ASN A 33 -3.77 -14.49 -32.62
CA ASN A 33 -4.21 -13.29 -31.90
C ASN A 33 -4.50 -13.69 -30.45
N ILE A 34 -3.85 -13.03 -29.48
CA ILE A 34 -4.07 -13.29 -28.06
C ILE A 34 -4.93 -12.16 -27.51
N THR A 35 -6.20 -12.46 -27.25
CA THR A 35 -7.11 -11.52 -26.58
C THR A 35 -6.71 -11.36 -25.13
N VAL A 36 -6.23 -10.17 -24.76
CA VAL A 36 -5.92 -9.79 -23.37
C VAL A 36 -7.20 -9.35 -22.66
N PHE A 37 -8.04 -8.62 -23.38
CA PHE A 37 -9.35 -8.19 -22.93
C PHE A 37 -10.30 -8.00 -24.11
N GLU A 38 -11.55 -8.37 -23.91
CA GLU A 38 -12.66 -8.06 -24.79
C GLU A 38 -13.89 -7.85 -23.90
N GLY A 39 -14.58 -6.73 -24.08
CA GLY A 39 -15.65 -6.32 -23.20
C GLY A 39 -15.92 -4.83 -23.30
N LYS A 40 -16.59 -4.27 -22.29
CA LYS A 40 -16.77 -2.82 -22.20
C LYS A 40 -16.34 -2.38 -20.82
N GLU A 41 -15.21 -1.69 -20.74
CA GLU A 41 -14.68 -1.15 -19.49
C GLU A 41 -14.59 0.38 -19.61
N ASP A 42 -15.32 1.10 -18.75
CA ASP A 42 -15.28 2.56 -18.69
C ASP A 42 -14.12 3.00 -17.78
N ILE A 43 -13.23 3.83 -18.32
CA ILE A 43 -12.05 4.36 -17.66
C ILE A 43 -12.29 5.85 -17.39
N GLY A 44 -12.36 6.27 -16.13
CA GLY A 44 -12.40 7.70 -15.79
C GLY A 44 -11.05 8.41 -15.96
N ARG A 45 -11.05 9.74 -15.81
CA ARG A 45 -9.83 10.56 -15.86
C ARG A 45 -8.88 10.15 -14.73
N TRP A 46 -7.61 9.89 -15.03
CA TRP A 46 -6.61 9.39 -14.06
C TRP A 46 -7.02 8.09 -13.38
N GLN A 47 -7.97 7.34 -13.95
CA GLN A 47 -8.33 6.02 -13.47
C GLN A 47 -7.60 4.96 -14.29
N PHE A 48 -7.15 3.91 -13.62
CA PHE A 48 -6.61 2.72 -14.27
C PHE A 48 -7.79 1.84 -14.66
N ALA A 49 -7.92 1.45 -15.93
CA ALA A 49 -8.75 0.30 -16.25
C ALA A 49 -8.00 -0.70 -17.12
N LEU A 50 -8.48 -1.94 -17.05
CA LEU A 50 -7.85 -3.11 -17.63
C LEU A 50 -6.59 -3.58 -16.88
N ALA A 51 -6.72 -3.68 -15.56
CA ALA A 51 -5.73 -4.29 -14.67
C ALA A 51 -5.64 -5.81 -14.89
N THR A 52 -5.14 -6.23 -16.04
CA THR A 52 -5.04 -7.65 -16.39
C THR A 52 -3.69 -8.21 -15.94
N ASN A 53 -3.75 -9.12 -14.97
CA ASN A 53 -2.59 -9.90 -14.56
C ASN A 53 -2.04 -10.72 -15.75
N THR A 54 -0.74 -10.98 -15.78
CA THR A 54 -0.20 -12.01 -16.68
C THR A 54 -0.48 -13.41 -16.12
N VAL A 55 -0.22 -14.46 -16.90
CA VAL A 55 -0.36 -15.87 -16.47
C VAL A 55 0.40 -16.17 -15.18
N LYS A 56 1.51 -15.46 -14.92
CA LYS A 56 2.30 -15.57 -13.69
C LYS A 56 1.52 -15.18 -12.44
N ASN A 57 0.52 -14.31 -12.60
CA ASN A 57 -0.31 -13.78 -11.52
C ASN A 57 -1.80 -14.14 -11.70
N GLY A 58 -2.07 -15.27 -12.36
CA GLY A 58 -3.43 -15.82 -12.50
C GLY A 58 -4.30 -15.14 -13.56
N GLY A 59 -3.72 -14.34 -14.47
CA GLY A 59 -4.42 -13.85 -15.65
C GLY A 59 -4.19 -14.72 -16.89
N THR A 60 -4.57 -14.21 -18.05
CA THR A 60 -4.66 -15.01 -19.30
C THR A 60 -3.54 -14.75 -20.28
N PHE A 61 -2.82 -13.63 -20.15
CA PHE A 61 -1.77 -13.23 -21.09
C PHE A 61 -0.37 -13.61 -20.60
N ASP A 62 0.40 -14.33 -21.42
CA ASP A 62 1.78 -14.70 -21.10
C ASP A 62 2.76 -13.68 -21.69
N GLY A 63 3.43 -12.90 -20.85
CA GLY A 63 4.39 -11.88 -21.30
C GLY A 63 5.57 -12.44 -22.10
N SER A 64 5.87 -13.74 -22.01
CA SER A 64 6.94 -14.36 -22.80
C SER A 64 6.63 -14.46 -24.31
N VAL A 65 5.38 -14.24 -24.71
CA VAL A 65 4.97 -14.24 -26.13
C VAL A 65 5.26 -12.91 -26.83
N ILE A 66 5.69 -11.88 -26.09
CA ILE A 66 6.06 -10.58 -26.65
C ILE A 66 7.37 -10.72 -27.45
N GLN A 67 7.31 -10.44 -28.76
CA GLN A 67 8.39 -10.65 -29.73
C GLN A 67 8.56 -9.45 -30.68
N GLU A 68 9.71 -9.35 -31.35
CA GLU A 68 10.16 -8.16 -32.09
C GLU A 68 9.19 -7.65 -33.16
N ASP A 69 8.38 -8.53 -33.76
CA ASP A 69 7.38 -8.17 -34.77
C ASP A 69 5.96 -7.97 -34.20
N GLY A 70 5.74 -8.23 -32.91
CA GLY A 70 4.43 -8.16 -32.30
C GLY A 70 4.06 -6.77 -31.77
N TYR A 71 2.76 -6.58 -31.54
CA TYR A 71 2.20 -5.33 -31.01
C TYR A 71 0.90 -5.58 -30.24
N PHE A 72 0.63 -4.73 -29.25
CA PHE A 72 -0.72 -4.61 -28.70
C PHE A 72 -1.57 -3.68 -29.56
N TYR A 73 -2.82 -4.06 -29.76
CA TYR A 73 -3.83 -3.31 -30.48
C TYR A 73 -5.01 -3.05 -29.55
N LEU A 74 -5.17 -1.79 -29.16
CA LEU A 74 -6.25 -1.31 -28.30
C LEU A 74 -7.37 -0.72 -29.15
N THR A 75 -8.63 -1.06 -28.85
CA THR A 75 -9.82 -0.42 -29.43
C THR A 75 -10.64 0.24 -28.32
N TYR A 76 -11.01 1.51 -28.50
CA TYR A 76 -11.70 2.30 -27.47
C TYR A 76 -12.53 3.45 -28.06
N THR A 77 -13.43 4.01 -27.26
CA THR A 77 -14.17 5.25 -27.56
C THR A 77 -13.82 6.32 -26.53
N GLY A 78 -13.83 7.61 -26.88
CA GLY A 78 -13.46 8.69 -25.96
C GLY A 78 -12.56 9.76 -26.61
N ASP A 79 -11.51 10.20 -25.91
CA ASP A 79 -10.48 11.07 -26.51
C ASP A 79 -9.46 10.25 -27.30
N GLN A 80 -9.22 10.62 -28.56
CA GLN A 80 -8.36 9.87 -29.47
C GLN A 80 -6.89 9.82 -29.03
N SER A 81 -6.35 10.82 -28.34
CA SER A 81 -4.89 11.03 -28.25
C SER A 81 -4.29 10.82 -26.85
N ASP A 82 -5.06 10.18 -25.97
CA ASP A 82 -4.86 10.33 -24.54
C ASP A 82 -4.69 9.00 -23.80
N VAL A 83 -4.32 7.95 -24.53
CA VAL A 83 -4.23 6.58 -24.03
C VAL A 83 -2.80 6.06 -23.96
N GLN A 84 -2.47 5.36 -22.88
CA GLN A 84 -1.17 4.72 -22.68
C GLN A 84 -1.33 3.26 -22.28
N LEU A 85 -0.34 2.44 -22.62
CA LEU A 85 -0.18 1.09 -22.08
C LEU A 85 0.82 1.14 -20.93
N VAL A 86 0.48 0.52 -19.80
CA VAL A 86 1.40 0.41 -18.66
C VAL A 86 1.88 -1.02 -18.53
N LEU A 87 3.20 -1.19 -18.46
CA LEU A 87 3.87 -2.45 -18.21
C LEU A 87 4.43 -2.45 -16.77
N GLN A 88 3.99 -3.39 -15.94
CA GLN A 88 4.40 -3.46 -14.54
C GLN A 88 5.10 -4.80 -14.21
N SER A 89 6.22 -4.73 -13.50
CA SER A 89 6.88 -5.89 -12.90
C SER A 89 7.17 -5.68 -11.42
N TRP A 90 7.03 -6.74 -10.65
CA TRP A 90 7.63 -6.91 -9.32
C TRP A 90 8.43 -8.22 -9.22
N SER A 91 8.59 -8.94 -10.33
CA SER A 91 9.25 -10.25 -10.40
C SER A 91 10.50 -10.29 -11.29
N GLY A 92 11.13 -9.13 -11.51
CA GLY A 92 12.46 -9.03 -12.15
C GLY A 92 12.50 -8.29 -13.49
N GLY A 93 11.43 -7.58 -13.87
CA GLY A 93 11.36 -6.64 -14.98
C GLY A 93 11.36 -5.18 -14.49
N ALA A 94 11.16 -4.23 -15.40
CA ALA A 94 11.02 -2.82 -15.02
C ALA A 94 9.74 -2.61 -14.18
N GLY A 95 9.84 -1.74 -13.16
CA GLY A 95 8.86 -1.64 -12.09
C GLY A 95 7.49 -1.15 -12.59
N TRP A 96 7.45 0.04 -13.16
CA TRP A 96 6.24 0.69 -13.68
C TRP A 96 6.63 1.58 -14.86
N GLU A 97 6.30 1.16 -16.07
CA GLU A 97 6.68 1.88 -17.29
C GLU A 97 5.45 2.18 -18.14
N THR A 98 5.32 3.45 -18.54
CA THR A 98 4.27 3.93 -19.44
C THR A 98 4.78 3.92 -20.88
N VAL A 99 4.03 3.29 -21.76
CA VAL A 99 4.32 3.18 -23.19
C VAL A 99 3.33 4.06 -23.94
N GLU A 100 3.86 5.03 -24.69
CA GLU A 100 3.08 5.84 -25.62
C GLU A 100 2.67 5.02 -26.85
N PRO A 101 1.53 5.31 -27.48
CA PRO A 101 1.15 4.70 -28.74
C PRO A 101 2.20 4.93 -29.83
N SER A 102 2.60 3.84 -30.50
CA SER A 102 3.43 3.86 -31.71
C SER A 102 2.64 4.29 -32.96
N GLU A 103 1.33 4.05 -32.96
CA GLU A 103 0.39 4.43 -34.02
C GLU A 103 -1.01 4.59 -33.44
N GLU A 104 -1.74 5.61 -33.84
CA GLU A 104 -3.13 5.83 -33.44
C GLU A 104 -3.99 6.19 -34.65
N GLY A 105 -5.28 5.90 -34.58
CA GLY A 105 -6.19 6.30 -35.64
C GLY A 105 -7.66 6.09 -35.33
N ILE A 106 -8.48 6.41 -36.31
CA ILE A 106 -9.95 6.36 -36.22
C ILE A 106 -10.42 5.10 -36.94
N LEU A 107 -11.22 4.28 -36.27
CA LEU A 107 -11.86 3.08 -36.84
C LEU A 107 -13.25 3.40 -37.41
N ASP A 108 -14.07 4.12 -36.64
CA ASP A 108 -15.42 4.56 -37.02
C ASP A 108 -15.78 5.82 -36.20
N LYS A 109 -16.99 6.36 -36.37
CA LYS A 109 -17.48 7.51 -35.61
C LYS A 109 -17.33 7.27 -34.10
N ASP A 110 -16.49 8.08 -33.47
CA ASP A 110 -16.19 8.08 -32.04
C ASP A 110 -15.50 6.79 -31.53
N THR A 111 -14.94 5.96 -32.44
CA THR A 111 -14.15 4.75 -32.11
C THR A 111 -12.74 4.85 -32.68
N TYR A 112 -11.74 4.60 -31.83
CA TYR A 112 -10.33 4.78 -32.11
C TYR A 112 -9.53 3.51 -31.86
N TYR A 113 -8.33 3.46 -32.42
CA TYR A 113 -7.32 2.46 -32.08
C TYR A 113 -6.00 3.11 -31.67
N ALA A 114 -5.27 2.42 -30.80
CA ALA A 114 -3.89 2.69 -30.46
C ALA A 114 -3.06 1.41 -30.55
N LYS A 115 -1.88 1.48 -31.18
CA LYS A 115 -0.92 0.38 -31.29
C LYS A 115 0.29 0.65 -30.41
N PHE A 116 0.75 -0.38 -29.71
CA PHE A 116 1.98 -0.36 -28.93
C PHE A 116 2.90 -1.47 -29.44
N ASP A 117 3.83 -1.11 -30.33
CA ASP A 117 4.76 -2.05 -30.94
C ASP A 117 5.91 -2.47 -29.98
N TYR A 118 6.62 -3.54 -30.34
CA TYR A 118 7.75 -4.03 -29.57
C TYR A 118 8.82 -2.97 -29.33
N ALA A 119 9.09 -2.10 -30.30
CA ALA A 119 10.13 -1.08 -30.18
C ALA A 119 9.78 -0.03 -29.12
N ALA A 120 8.53 0.43 -29.11
CA ALA A 120 8.02 1.36 -28.10
C ALA A 120 8.05 0.72 -26.69
N MET A 121 7.59 -0.53 -26.57
CA MET A 121 7.59 -1.25 -25.29
C MET A 121 9.00 -1.49 -24.76
N SER A 122 9.90 -2.01 -25.61
CA SER A 122 11.26 -2.38 -25.19
C SER A 122 12.15 -1.18 -24.87
N THR A 123 11.84 0.00 -25.41
CA THR A 123 12.54 1.25 -25.10
C THR A 123 12.39 1.64 -23.62
N VAL A 124 11.20 1.45 -23.05
CA VAL A 124 10.92 1.84 -21.66
C VAL A 124 11.05 0.66 -20.68
N TYR A 125 10.61 -0.53 -21.09
CA TYR A 125 10.53 -1.70 -20.22
C TYR A 125 11.73 -2.65 -20.33
N GLY A 126 12.55 -2.49 -21.37
CA GLY A 126 13.58 -3.47 -21.73
C GLY A 126 13.00 -4.70 -22.42
N THR A 127 13.81 -5.75 -22.59
CA THR A 127 13.44 -6.93 -23.40
C THR A 127 12.98 -8.14 -22.58
N ASN A 128 13.00 -8.06 -21.25
CA ASN A 128 12.64 -9.18 -20.37
C ASN A 128 11.12 -9.23 -20.10
N PHE A 129 10.33 -9.40 -21.15
CA PHE A 129 8.86 -9.43 -21.03
C PHE A 129 8.31 -10.69 -20.32
N ALA A 130 9.11 -11.76 -20.20
CA ALA A 130 8.77 -12.89 -19.33
C ALA A 130 8.70 -12.49 -17.84
N ALA A 131 9.30 -11.35 -17.46
CA ALA A 131 9.17 -10.79 -16.13
C ALA A 131 7.90 -9.92 -15.93
N LEU A 132 7.11 -9.70 -17.00
CA LEU A 132 5.89 -8.91 -16.92
C LEU A 132 4.86 -9.55 -16.01
N ASP A 133 4.40 -8.77 -15.04
CA ASP A 133 3.46 -9.22 -14.03
C ASP A 133 2.05 -8.74 -14.31
N LYS A 134 1.91 -7.54 -14.90
CA LYS A 134 0.61 -6.91 -15.13
C LYS A 134 0.64 -5.88 -16.25
N LEU A 135 -0.49 -5.75 -16.92
CA LEU A 135 -0.79 -4.75 -17.94
C LEU A 135 -1.89 -3.80 -17.44
N TYR A 136 -1.82 -2.53 -17.85
CA TYR A 136 -2.92 -1.57 -17.69
C TYR A 136 -3.12 -0.74 -18.95
N VAL A 137 -4.34 -0.23 -19.12
CA VAL A 137 -4.62 0.87 -20.04
C VAL A 137 -4.92 2.12 -19.19
N LEU A 138 -4.20 3.20 -19.46
CA LEU A 138 -4.33 4.46 -18.75
C LEU A 138 -4.89 5.53 -19.68
N SER A 139 -5.82 6.33 -19.18
CA SER A 139 -6.23 7.58 -19.82
C SER A 139 -5.85 8.78 -18.94
N ILE A 140 -5.16 9.77 -19.51
CA ILE A 140 -4.49 10.82 -18.74
C ILE A 140 -5.41 12.00 -18.44
N SER A 141 -6.20 12.46 -19.41
CA SER A 141 -6.94 13.72 -19.35
C SER A 141 -8.45 13.58 -19.50
N GLU A 142 -8.94 12.61 -20.28
CA GLU A 142 -10.36 12.40 -20.55
C GLU A 142 -10.80 10.95 -20.32
N PRO A 143 -12.06 10.68 -19.94
CA PRO A 143 -12.55 9.32 -19.84
C PRO A 143 -12.56 8.63 -21.21
N ILE A 144 -12.18 7.35 -21.21
CA ILE A 144 -12.32 6.48 -22.38
C ILE A 144 -13.10 5.24 -22.01
N THR A 145 -13.64 4.53 -23.00
CA THR A 145 -14.22 3.21 -22.83
C THR A 145 -13.43 2.22 -23.67
N VAL A 146 -12.75 1.27 -23.04
CA VAL A 146 -12.01 0.22 -23.75
C VAL A 146 -12.96 -0.87 -24.18
N SER A 147 -12.88 -1.23 -25.45
CA SER A 147 -13.65 -2.31 -26.08
C SER A 147 -12.82 -3.60 -26.22
N SER A 148 -11.54 -3.48 -26.55
CA SER A 148 -10.64 -4.64 -26.63
C SER A 148 -9.17 -4.24 -26.49
N LEU A 149 -8.38 -5.16 -25.96
CA LEU A 149 -6.91 -5.15 -26.02
C LEU A 149 -6.45 -6.52 -26.53
N VAL A 150 -5.79 -6.54 -27.68
CA VAL A 150 -5.34 -7.77 -28.33
C VAL A 150 -3.86 -7.67 -28.63
N TYR A 151 -3.10 -8.70 -28.30
CA TYR A 151 -1.73 -8.84 -28.78
C TYR A 151 -1.72 -9.60 -30.10
N LYS A 152 -1.01 -9.07 -31.09
CA LYS A 152 -0.90 -9.63 -32.44
C LYS A 152 0.56 -9.90 -32.77
N ASP A 153 0.82 -11.03 -33.42
CA ASP A 153 2.09 -11.26 -34.11
C ASP A 153 2.10 -10.40 -35.40
N GLY A 154 3.28 -9.91 -35.82
CA GLY A 154 3.41 -8.91 -36.89
C GLY A 154 3.00 -9.35 -38.30
N ALA A 155 2.34 -10.51 -38.44
CA ALA A 155 2.02 -11.12 -39.71
C ALA A 155 0.75 -10.56 -40.37
N ASP A 156 -0.18 -9.95 -39.62
CA ASP A 156 -1.50 -9.60 -40.16
C ASP A 156 -1.87 -8.11 -40.01
N ALA A 157 -1.89 -7.41 -41.15
CA ALA A 157 -2.73 -6.25 -41.38
C ALA A 157 -3.82 -6.62 -42.40
N ILE A 158 -5.09 -6.60 -41.98
CA ILE A 158 -6.34 -6.22 -42.69
C ILE A 158 -7.59 -7.00 -42.15
N ASP A 159 -8.68 -6.24 -42.00
CA ASP A 159 -10.05 -6.55 -41.53
C ASP A 159 -10.79 -7.77 -42.14
N SER A 160 -11.64 -8.44 -41.33
CA SER A 160 -13.08 -8.69 -41.65
C SER A 160 -13.88 -9.47 -40.57
N VAL A 161 -14.79 -8.78 -39.86
CA VAL A 161 -16.27 -8.94 -39.77
C VAL A 161 -16.97 -10.34 -39.91
N ILE A 162 -17.62 -10.77 -38.80
CA ILE A 162 -18.95 -11.44 -38.62
C ILE A 162 -19.17 -12.98 -38.82
N LYS A 163 -19.62 -13.66 -37.73
CA LYS A 163 -20.83 -14.53 -37.51
C LYS A 163 -20.72 -15.99 -36.98
N GLU A 164 -21.52 -16.21 -35.91
CA GLU A 164 -22.44 -17.32 -35.54
C GLU A 164 -21.98 -18.79 -35.30
N GLU A 165 -22.29 -19.24 -34.07
CA GLU A 165 -22.80 -20.55 -33.56
C GLU A 165 -22.25 -21.92 -34.06
N GLN A 166 -21.81 -22.79 -33.13
CA GLN A 166 -22.54 -24.00 -32.62
C GLN A 166 -21.64 -25.00 -31.86
N LYS A 167 -22.29 -25.73 -30.93
CA LYS A 167 -21.86 -26.83 -30.05
C LYS A 167 -21.04 -27.97 -30.72
N GLN A 168 -20.15 -28.64 -29.96
CA GLN A 168 -20.39 -29.95 -29.29
C GLN A 168 -19.08 -30.72 -28.98
N ASP A 169 -19.03 -31.29 -27.76
CA ASP A 169 -18.23 -32.38 -27.16
C ASP A 169 -17.01 -33.00 -27.89
N SER A 170 -15.91 -33.17 -27.15
CA SER A 170 -15.27 -34.49 -26.97
C SER A 170 -14.23 -34.49 -25.83
N GLU A 171 -14.28 -35.55 -25.04
CA GLU A 171 -13.33 -35.95 -23.99
C GLU A 171 -12.02 -36.46 -24.59
N GLU A 172 -10.86 -36.21 -23.94
CA GLU A 172 -9.97 -37.29 -23.47
C GLU A 172 -8.75 -36.75 -22.69
N GLU A 173 -8.65 -37.26 -21.45
CA GLU A 173 -7.49 -37.49 -20.57
C GLU A 173 -6.11 -36.88 -20.93
N GLN A 174 -5.60 -36.04 -20.01
CA GLN A 174 -4.17 -36.03 -19.70
C GLN A 174 -3.92 -36.07 -18.19
N LYS A 175 -3.02 -36.99 -17.83
CA LYS A 175 -2.70 -37.50 -16.50
C LYS A 175 -2.28 -36.42 -15.50
N GLU A 176 -2.79 -36.58 -14.28
CA GLU A 176 -2.43 -35.84 -13.08
C GLU A 176 -0.90 -35.78 -12.86
N PRO A 177 -0.36 -34.62 -12.40
CA PRO A 177 0.92 -34.61 -11.73
C PRO A 177 0.76 -35.20 -10.33
N VAL A 178 1.69 -36.09 -9.98
CA VAL A 178 1.76 -36.81 -8.70
C VAL A 178 1.64 -35.87 -7.52
N ILE A 179 0.51 -35.96 -6.83
CA ILE A 179 0.23 -35.32 -5.54
C ILE A 179 1.19 -35.93 -4.50
N THR A 180 2.11 -35.13 -3.99
CA THR A 180 2.73 -35.44 -2.70
C THR A 180 1.77 -34.94 -1.63
N LEU A 181 0.97 -35.85 -1.07
CA LEU A 181 0.04 -35.57 0.02
C LEU A 181 0.83 -35.07 1.23
N VAL A 182 0.64 -33.82 1.61
CA VAL A 182 1.01 -33.31 2.93
C VAL A 182 -0.30 -32.91 3.62
N GLY A 183 -0.74 -33.77 4.55
CA GLY A 183 -1.92 -33.59 5.40
C GLY A 183 -3.16 -34.32 4.90
N ASP A 184 -3.68 -35.27 5.69
CA ASP A 184 -5.00 -35.85 5.45
C ASP A 184 -6.07 -34.76 5.65
N VAL A 185 -6.98 -34.60 4.69
CA VAL A 185 -8.19 -33.74 4.77
C VAL A 185 -9.09 -34.09 5.99
N LYS A 186 -8.82 -35.22 6.66
CA LYS A 186 -9.52 -35.70 7.86
C LYS A 186 -9.33 -34.82 9.10
N ASP A 187 -8.30 -33.98 9.15
CA ASP A 187 -7.99 -33.16 10.34
C ASP A 187 -8.53 -31.73 10.26
N LEU A 188 -9.19 -31.36 9.15
CA LEU A 188 -9.87 -30.07 9.03
C LEU A 188 -11.05 -29.99 10.01
N GLN A 189 -11.01 -28.99 10.88
CA GLN A 189 -12.11 -28.69 11.79
C GLN A 189 -12.40 -27.19 11.76
N GLU A 190 -13.67 -26.85 11.91
CA GLU A 190 -14.09 -25.49 12.23
C GLU A 190 -13.67 -25.17 13.67
N ARG A 191 -13.00 -24.03 13.83
CA ARG A 191 -12.52 -23.54 15.11
C ARG A 191 -12.79 -22.06 15.23
N HIS A 192 -13.06 -21.63 16.45
CA HIS A 192 -13.40 -20.26 16.80
C HIS A 192 -12.39 -19.77 17.84
N PHE A 193 -11.76 -18.62 17.59
CA PHE A 193 -10.76 -18.04 18.48
C PHE A 193 -11.12 -16.61 18.85
N GLU A 194 -10.87 -16.27 20.11
CA GLU A 194 -10.84 -14.88 20.57
C GLU A 194 -9.47 -14.27 20.25
N ALA A 195 -9.43 -12.96 20.00
CA ALA A 195 -8.21 -12.20 19.74
C ALA A 195 -7.44 -11.89 21.03
N THR A 196 -7.04 -12.93 21.76
CA THR A 196 -6.21 -12.84 22.97
C THR A 196 -4.73 -13.07 22.64
N ALA A 197 -3.83 -12.62 23.51
CA ALA A 197 -2.38 -12.79 23.32
C ALA A 197 -1.91 -14.27 23.22
N GLU A 198 -2.74 -15.23 23.63
CA GLU A 198 -2.48 -16.66 23.44
C GLU A 198 -2.67 -17.09 21.97
N ASN A 199 -3.62 -16.49 21.27
CA ASN A 199 -4.01 -16.89 19.92
C ASN A 199 -3.38 -16.00 18.83
N VAL A 200 -3.13 -14.73 19.14
CA VAL A 200 -2.65 -13.73 18.19
C VAL A 200 -1.59 -12.82 18.79
N LYS A 201 -0.71 -12.31 17.94
CA LYS A 201 0.17 -11.21 18.28
C LYS A 201 -0.64 -9.91 18.19
N ILE A 202 -0.78 -9.21 19.30
CA ILE A 202 -1.45 -7.90 19.33
C ILE A 202 -0.48 -6.84 18.81
N LEU A 203 -0.94 -6.04 17.85
CA LEU A 203 -0.21 -4.93 17.23
C LEU A 203 -0.72 -3.61 17.80
N GLY A 204 0.19 -2.76 18.26
CA GLY A 204 -0.17 -1.46 18.83
C GLY A 204 -0.88 -1.55 20.19
N ARG A 205 -1.39 -0.40 20.64
CA ARG A 205 -2.15 -0.28 21.88
C ARG A 205 -3.58 -0.80 21.64
N SER A 206 -4.02 -1.79 22.41
CA SER A 206 -5.34 -2.43 22.27
C SER A 206 -5.88 -2.87 23.62
N TYR A 207 -7.20 -2.97 23.76
CA TYR A 207 -7.85 -3.31 25.03
C TYR A 207 -8.94 -4.36 24.83
N TYR A 208 -8.84 -5.45 25.59
CA TYR A 208 -9.89 -6.45 25.61
C TYR A 208 -11.02 -5.96 26.52
N TYR A 209 -12.21 -5.75 25.96
CA TYR A 209 -13.36 -5.25 26.70
C TYR A 209 -14.62 -6.01 26.31
N LYS A 210 -15.26 -6.61 27.31
CA LYS A 210 -16.33 -7.60 27.14
C LYS A 210 -15.83 -8.77 26.29
N ASP A 211 -16.40 -8.95 25.10
CA ASP A 211 -16.19 -10.13 24.24
C ASP A 211 -15.41 -9.79 22.96
N ALA A 212 -14.60 -8.72 22.97
CA ALA A 212 -13.81 -8.31 21.82
C ALA A 212 -12.51 -7.59 22.20
N LEU A 213 -11.50 -7.72 21.33
CA LEU A 213 -10.31 -6.89 21.35
C LEU A 213 -10.58 -5.58 20.61
N TRP A 214 -10.58 -4.46 21.33
CA TRP A 214 -10.84 -3.14 20.76
C TRP A 214 -9.57 -2.43 20.29
N LEU A 215 -9.66 -1.87 19.08
CA LEU A 215 -8.61 -1.18 18.35
C LEU A 215 -9.00 0.30 18.17
N ALA A 216 -8.17 1.19 18.69
CA ALA A 216 -8.34 2.65 18.55
C ALA A 216 -7.23 3.25 17.68
N GLU A 217 -5.98 3.12 18.11
CA GLU A 217 -4.83 3.76 17.46
C GLU A 217 -4.63 3.32 16.01
N SER A 218 -4.08 4.23 15.21
CA SER A 218 -3.64 3.96 13.84
C SER A 218 -2.71 2.74 13.81
N ALA A 219 -2.84 1.89 12.80
CA ALA A 219 -2.04 0.67 12.63
C ALA A 219 -2.15 -0.39 13.76
N SER A 220 -3.01 -0.19 14.77
CA SER A 220 -3.32 -1.24 15.75
C SER A 220 -4.04 -2.41 15.09
N GLY A 221 -3.91 -3.62 15.67
CA GLY A 221 -4.31 -4.82 14.95
C GLY A 221 -3.94 -6.13 15.62
N VAL A 222 -4.04 -7.21 14.85
CA VAL A 222 -3.57 -8.54 15.24
C VAL A 222 -2.85 -9.22 14.10
N GLU A 223 -1.93 -10.12 14.42
CA GLU A 223 -1.22 -10.97 13.47
C GLU A 223 -1.13 -12.41 13.99
N TYR A 224 -1.41 -13.38 13.13
CA TYR A 224 -1.33 -14.80 13.49
C TYR A 224 -1.04 -15.68 12.27
N THR A 225 -0.59 -16.90 12.54
CA THR A 225 -0.41 -17.94 11.52
C THR A 225 -1.57 -18.93 11.55
N VAL A 226 -1.97 -19.40 10.38
CA VAL A 226 -3.01 -20.42 10.19
C VAL A 226 -2.55 -21.45 9.18
N GLU A 227 -2.87 -22.72 9.43
CA GLU A 227 -2.74 -23.83 8.48
C GLU A 227 -4.12 -24.41 8.20
N GLY A 228 -4.76 -23.97 7.12
CA GLY A 228 -6.17 -24.26 6.86
C GLY A 228 -6.67 -23.88 5.47
N THR A 229 -7.94 -24.14 5.23
CA THR A 229 -8.64 -23.86 3.97
C THR A 229 -9.51 -22.61 4.04
N LYS A 230 -9.96 -22.22 5.24
CA LYS A 230 -10.79 -21.03 5.45
C LYS A 230 -10.35 -20.21 6.66
N ALA A 231 -10.49 -18.90 6.56
CA ALA A 231 -10.36 -17.97 7.67
C ALA A 231 -11.31 -16.78 7.45
N SER A 232 -11.95 -16.31 8.51
CA SER A 232 -12.72 -15.06 8.53
C SER A 232 -12.56 -14.34 9.87
N VAL A 233 -12.84 -13.04 9.88
CA VAL A 233 -12.88 -12.22 11.10
C VAL A 233 -14.26 -11.61 11.26
N THR A 234 -14.78 -11.64 12.48
CA THR A 234 -15.98 -10.88 12.84
C THR A 234 -15.58 -9.59 13.56
N ILE A 235 -15.96 -8.46 12.97
CA ILE A 235 -15.71 -7.11 13.46
C ILE A 235 -16.98 -6.54 14.08
N LEU A 236 -16.81 -5.81 15.19
CA LEU A 236 -17.83 -4.97 15.82
C LEU A 236 -17.52 -3.49 15.55
N GLY A 237 -18.46 -2.78 14.94
CA GLY A 237 -18.39 -1.33 14.81
C GLY A 237 -18.70 -0.64 16.13
N ASP A 238 -18.09 0.51 16.38
CA ASP A 238 -18.47 1.38 17.50
C ASP A 238 -19.76 2.18 17.21
N ASN A 239 -20.06 3.16 18.05
CA ASN A 239 -21.21 4.04 17.89
C ASN A 239 -21.13 4.93 16.63
N VAL A 240 -19.95 5.09 16.03
CA VAL A 240 -19.76 5.89 14.81
C VAL A 240 -20.17 5.09 13.58
N ALA A 241 -19.98 3.76 13.59
CA ALA A 241 -20.21 2.88 12.44
C ALA A 241 -21.61 2.99 11.81
N THR A 242 -22.66 3.22 12.60
CA THR A 242 -24.05 3.34 12.10
C THR A 242 -24.58 4.78 12.09
N THR A 243 -23.74 5.75 12.42
CA THR A 243 -24.15 7.14 12.60
C THR A 243 -24.15 7.89 11.26
N SER A 244 -25.33 8.23 10.76
CA SER A 244 -25.53 8.81 9.42
C SER A 244 -24.88 10.18 9.17
N TRP A 245 -24.54 10.94 10.21
CA TRP A 245 -23.81 12.22 10.06
C TRP A 245 -22.28 12.06 10.12
N ALA A 246 -21.78 10.87 10.46
CA ALA A 246 -20.35 10.58 10.60
C ALA A 246 -19.77 9.82 9.39
N GLN A 247 -20.37 9.98 8.21
CA GLN A 247 -20.02 9.22 7.00
C GLN A 247 -18.54 9.27 6.61
N THR A 248 -17.83 10.34 6.98
CA THR A 248 -16.40 10.53 6.72
C THR A 248 -15.48 9.97 7.81
N SER A 249 -16.02 9.50 8.94
CA SER A 249 -15.27 9.18 10.16
C SER A 249 -15.36 7.71 10.58
N HIS A 250 -15.92 6.84 9.74
CA HIS A 250 -16.00 5.40 10.00
C HIS A 250 -14.62 4.74 10.10
N ALA A 251 -14.50 3.65 10.84
CA ALA A 251 -13.24 2.95 10.94
C ALA A 251 -12.92 2.27 9.60
N ARG A 252 -11.65 2.23 9.20
CA ARG A 252 -11.19 1.50 8.01
C ARG A 252 -10.27 0.37 8.44
N VAL A 253 -10.51 -0.83 7.92
CA VAL A 253 -9.70 -2.03 8.22
C VAL A 253 -9.03 -2.56 6.96
N GLY A 254 -7.77 -2.93 7.07
CA GLY A 254 -7.02 -3.64 6.06
C GLY A 254 -6.70 -5.05 6.54
N VAL A 255 -6.98 -6.05 5.72
CA VAL A 255 -6.63 -7.46 5.98
C VAL A 255 -5.59 -7.92 4.99
N PHE A 256 -4.51 -8.49 5.51
CA PHE A 256 -3.37 -8.95 4.74
C PHE A 256 -3.17 -10.46 4.92
N VAL A 257 -2.89 -11.16 3.84
CA VAL A 257 -2.51 -12.57 3.82
C VAL A 257 -1.16 -12.69 3.14
N ASN A 258 -0.14 -13.14 3.88
CA ASN A 258 1.25 -13.17 3.42
C ASN A 258 1.68 -11.81 2.82
N ASP A 259 1.41 -10.74 3.56
CA ASP A 259 1.65 -9.33 3.22
C ASP A 259 0.91 -8.78 2.00
N LYS A 260 0.02 -9.55 1.37
CA LYS A 260 -0.87 -9.07 0.31
C LYS A 260 -2.20 -8.60 0.90
N LEU A 261 -2.62 -7.38 0.59
CA LEU A 261 -3.94 -6.87 0.95
C LEU A 261 -5.02 -7.71 0.26
N VAL A 262 -5.91 -8.32 1.04
CA VAL A 262 -7.04 -9.15 0.55
C VAL A 262 -8.39 -8.53 0.84
N ALA A 263 -8.48 -7.63 1.83
CA ALA A 263 -9.68 -6.84 2.10
C ALA A 263 -9.31 -5.44 2.60
N ASP A 264 -10.10 -4.46 2.19
CA ASP A 264 -9.99 -3.05 2.57
C ASP A 264 -11.42 -2.51 2.73
N GLU A 265 -11.88 -2.42 3.97
CA GLU A 265 -13.30 -2.24 4.28
C GLU A 265 -13.54 -1.06 5.20
N ILE A 266 -14.61 -0.31 4.93
CA ILE A 266 -15.13 0.73 5.81
C ILE A 266 -16.19 0.14 6.74
N ILE A 267 -16.00 0.32 8.04
CA ILE A 267 -16.88 -0.25 9.08
C ILE A 267 -18.14 0.60 9.23
N THR A 268 -19.20 0.17 8.56
CA THR A 268 -20.52 0.85 8.51
C THR A 268 -21.64 0.08 9.22
N LYS A 269 -21.30 -1.01 9.93
CA LYS A 269 -22.26 -1.91 10.59
C LYS A 269 -21.82 -2.17 12.02
N GLU A 270 -22.78 -2.36 12.92
CA GLU A 270 -22.51 -2.79 14.31
C GLU A 270 -21.77 -4.12 14.36
N LYS A 271 -22.03 -5.01 13.40
CA LYS A 271 -21.37 -6.31 13.26
C LYS A 271 -21.23 -6.67 11.78
N GLN A 272 -20.05 -7.11 11.37
CA GLN A 272 -19.82 -7.67 10.05
C GLN A 272 -18.71 -8.72 10.06
N THR A 273 -18.78 -9.66 9.12
CA THR A 273 -17.77 -10.70 8.94
C THR A 273 -17.05 -10.45 7.62
N ILE A 274 -15.72 -10.50 7.67
CA ILE A 274 -14.84 -10.35 6.50
C ILE A 274 -14.18 -11.71 6.25
N ASP A 275 -14.35 -12.23 5.04
CA ASP A 275 -13.67 -13.44 4.60
C ASP A 275 -12.20 -13.12 4.29
N ILE A 276 -11.28 -13.93 4.82
CA ILE A 276 -9.82 -13.73 4.73
C ILE A 276 -9.18 -14.74 3.80
N LEU A 277 -9.54 -16.01 3.96
CA LEU A 277 -9.01 -17.13 3.18
C LEU A 277 -10.17 -18.04 2.77
N ASN A 278 -10.17 -18.47 1.52
CA ASN A 278 -11.04 -19.53 1.02
C ASN A 278 -10.30 -20.30 -0.08
N SER A 279 -9.88 -21.53 0.20
CA SER A 279 -9.08 -22.37 -0.70
C SER A 279 -9.56 -23.82 -0.65
N ASP A 280 -9.46 -24.52 -1.78
CA ASP A 280 -9.75 -25.96 -1.88
C ASP A 280 -8.64 -26.85 -1.27
N THR A 281 -7.47 -26.25 -1.00
CA THR A 281 -6.30 -26.96 -0.43
C THR A 281 -5.78 -26.25 0.81
N ILE A 282 -5.19 -27.01 1.74
CA ILE A 282 -4.60 -26.46 2.97
C ILE A 282 -3.51 -25.45 2.62
N GLN A 283 -3.68 -24.22 3.09
CA GLN A 283 -2.71 -23.14 2.99
C GLN A 283 -2.04 -22.90 4.34
N LYS A 284 -0.74 -22.62 4.31
CA LYS A 284 -0.04 -21.98 5.43
C LYS A 284 0.01 -20.49 5.14
N ALA A 285 -0.53 -19.69 6.04
CA ALA A 285 -0.64 -18.25 5.86
C ALA A 285 -0.37 -17.49 7.14
N THR A 286 0.28 -16.33 7.01
CA THR A 286 0.28 -15.27 8.02
C THR A 286 -0.85 -14.31 7.69
N VAL A 287 -1.78 -14.14 8.62
CA VAL A 287 -2.90 -13.20 8.54
C VAL A 287 -2.60 -12.01 9.44
N ARG A 288 -2.75 -10.80 8.90
CA ARG A 288 -2.62 -9.55 9.65
C ARG A 288 -3.84 -8.67 9.40
N ILE A 289 -4.49 -8.23 10.47
CA ILE A 289 -5.69 -7.39 10.44
C ILE A 289 -5.32 -6.08 11.12
N VAL A 290 -5.42 -4.97 10.40
CA VAL A 290 -4.89 -3.66 10.84
C VAL A 290 -5.95 -2.59 10.67
N LYS A 291 -6.09 -1.72 11.68
CA LYS A 291 -6.85 -0.47 11.58
C LYS A 291 -6.06 0.55 10.75
N LEU A 292 -6.59 0.91 9.59
CA LEU A 292 -5.96 1.85 8.65
C LEU A 292 -6.22 3.31 9.02
N SER A 293 -7.41 3.61 9.56
CA SER A 293 -7.82 4.95 9.95
C SER A 293 -7.36 5.36 11.35
N GLU A 294 -7.39 6.65 11.64
CA GLU A 294 -6.93 7.24 12.89
C GLU A 294 -7.86 7.00 14.07
N SER A 295 -7.30 7.14 15.27
CA SER A 295 -7.99 6.93 16.52
C SER A 295 -9.13 7.92 16.77
N ALA A 296 -8.91 9.21 16.48
CA ALA A 296 -9.83 10.27 16.88
C ALA A 296 -11.25 10.06 16.34
N ASN A 297 -11.38 9.50 15.13
CA ASN A 297 -12.65 9.41 14.42
C ASN A 297 -13.51 8.22 14.83
N SER A 298 -12.91 7.05 15.08
CA SER A 298 -13.65 5.82 15.36
C SER A 298 -12.74 4.69 15.81
N THR A 299 -13.37 3.66 16.34
CA THR A 299 -12.78 2.41 16.84
C THR A 299 -13.52 1.20 16.27
N PHE A 300 -12.92 0.01 16.35
CA PHE A 300 -13.64 -1.23 16.12
C PHE A 300 -13.12 -2.36 17.02
N GLY A 301 -13.97 -3.36 17.26
CA GLY A 301 -13.64 -4.57 18.01
C GLY A 301 -13.43 -5.77 17.10
N ILE A 302 -12.48 -6.63 17.41
CA ILE A 302 -12.35 -7.98 16.83
C ILE A 302 -13.04 -8.94 17.79
N ALA A 303 -14.20 -9.48 17.39
CA ALA A 303 -15.00 -10.39 18.22
C ALA A 303 -14.60 -11.85 18.05
N SER A 304 -14.34 -12.31 16.82
CA SER A 304 -13.93 -13.69 16.57
C SER A 304 -13.03 -13.82 15.35
N LEU A 305 -12.16 -14.83 15.41
CA LEU A 305 -11.36 -15.35 14.32
C LEU A 305 -11.80 -16.78 14.06
N ASP A 306 -12.47 -17.00 12.95
CA ASP A 306 -13.12 -18.26 12.61
C ASP A 306 -12.33 -18.93 11.49
N VAL A 307 -11.89 -20.18 11.70
CA VAL A 307 -11.02 -20.89 10.75
C VAL A 307 -11.47 -22.33 10.51
N THR A 308 -11.27 -22.81 9.29
CA THR A 308 -11.27 -24.25 8.99
C THR A 308 -9.83 -24.69 8.80
N SER A 309 -9.24 -25.30 9.82
CA SER A 309 -7.78 -25.52 9.89
C SER A 309 -7.42 -26.95 10.30
N THR A 310 -6.15 -27.33 10.21
CA THR A 310 -5.65 -28.62 10.76
C THR A 310 -5.19 -28.47 12.22
N ALA A 311 -4.84 -27.25 12.63
CA ALA A 311 -4.36 -26.93 13.97
C ALA A 311 -4.93 -25.59 14.47
N SER A 312 -4.72 -25.29 15.75
CA SER A 312 -5.01 -23.95 16.29
C SER A 312 -4.16 -22.88 15.62
N ILE A 313 -4.71 -21.66 15.52
CA ILE A 313 -3.92 -20.48 15.13
C ILE A 313 -2.85 -20.19 16.19
N LYS A 314 -1.80 -19.49 15.78
CA LYS A 314 -0.71 -19.11 16.69
C LYS A 314 -0.31 -17.65 16.47
N PRO A 315 0.04 -16.91 17.54
CA PRO A 315 0.66 -15.60 17.40
C PRO A 315 1.94 -15.72 16.56
N THR A 316 2.24 -14.70 15.76
CA THR A 316 3.57 -14.56 15.19
C THR A 316 4.58 -14.18 16.27
N GLU A 317 5.85 -14.46 16.02
CA GLU A 317 6.93 -14.13 16.95
C GLU A 317 7.05 -12.61 17.16
N ALA A 318 7.40 -12.22 18.38
CA ALA A 318 7.79 -10.84 18.67
C ALA A 318 9.00 -10.45 17.84
N LYS A 319 9.03 -9.21 17.37
CA LYS A 319 10.19 -8.69 16.65
C LYS A 319 11.32 -8.37 17.62
N ALA A 320 12.55 -8.36 17.12
CA ALA A 320 13.72 -8.05 17.93
C ALA A 320 13.67 -6.61 18.49
N HIS A 321 13.08 -5.71 17.72
CA HIS A 321 13.00 -4.29 18.04
C HIS A 321 11.57 -3.81 18.24
N ARG A 322 11.42 -2.73 19.01
CA ARG A 322 10.12 -2.05 19.19
C ARG A 322 10.25 -0.54 19.14
N ILE A 323 9.36 0.09 18.38
CA ILE A 323 9.32 1.54 18.16
C ILE A 323 7.93 2.10 18.52
N GLU A 324 7.87 3.22 19.24
CA GLU A 324 6.61 3.98 19.41
C GLU A 324 6.66 5.28 18.61
N PHE A 325 5.65 5.52 17.78
CA PHE A 325 5.50 6.75 17.00
C PHE A 325 4.43 7.64 17.63
N ILE A 326 4.81 8.85 18.01
CA ILE A 326 3.94 9.87 18.57
C ILE A 326 3.83 10.99 17.55
N GLY A 327 2.63 11.36 17.11
CA GLY A 327 2.50 12.36 16.04
C GLY A 327 1.11 12.90 15.78
N ASP A 328 0.99 13.57 14.64
CA ASP A 328 -0.23 14.21 14.15
C ASP A 328 -0.79 13.48 12.91
N SER A 329 -1.51 14.20 12.05
CA SER A 329 -2.11 13.69 10.82
C SER A 329 -1.11 13.03 9.86
N ILE A 330 0.15 13.46 9.89
CA ILE A 330 1.23 12.86 9.09
C ILE A 330 1.50 11.43 9.57
N THR A 331 1.44 11.19 10.88
CA THR A 331 1.62 9.85 11.46
C THR A 331 0.35 9.01 11.31
N CYS A 332 -0.83 9.63 11.25
CA CYS A 332 -2.08 8.94 10.94
C CYS A 332 -2.18 8.45 9.48
N GLY A 333 -1.50 9.13 8.55
CA GLY A 333 -1.61 8.85 7.12
C GLY A 333 -2.81 9.55 6.47
N TYR A 334 -3.18 10.73 6.98
CA TYR A 334 -4.29 11.53 6.49
C TYR A 334 -4.20 11.72 4.98
N GLY A 335 -5.24 11.30 4.26
CA GLY A 335 -5.39 11.56 2.82
C GLY A 335 -4.37 10.88 1.91
N VAL A 336 -3.56 9.94 2.40
CA VAL A 336 -2.45 9.33 1.66
C VAL A 336 -2.91 8.47 0.47
N ASP A 337 -4.15 7.96 0.50
CA ASP A 337 -4.75 7.18 -0.59
C ASP A 337 -5.47 8.03 -1.65
N HIS A 338 -5.40 9.35 -1.55
CA HIS A 338 -5.99 10.27 -2.52
C HIS A 338 -4.90 11.14 -3.14
N GLU A 339 -4.84 11.16 -4.47
CA GLU A 339 -3.96 12.07 -5.20
C GLU A 339 -4.64 13.43 -5.39
N GLY A 340 -3.98 14.49 -4.94
CA GLY A 340 -4.46 15.86 -5.05
C GLY A 340 -5.00 16.44 -3.74
N VAL A 341 -5.09 17.77 -3.70
CA VAL A 341 -5.40 18.53 -2.47
C VAL A 341 -6.90 18.65 -2.17
N GLY A 342 -7.76 18.19 -3.07
CA GLY A 342 -9.23 18.29 -2.96
C GLY A 342 -9.85 17.16 -2.12
N GLY A 343 -11.19 17.10 -2.09
CA GLY A 343 -11.95 16.00 -1.47
C GLY A 343 -12.25 16.18 0.01
N GLY A 344 -11.40 16.91 0.74
CA GLY A 344 -11.54 17.12 2.19
C GLY A 344 -11.36 15.83 3.00
N PHE A 345 -11.35 15.95 4.32
CA PHE A 345 -11.11 14.81 5.19
C PHE A 345 -12.10 13.66 5.00
N THR A 346 -11.57 12.45 4.82
CA THR A 346 -12.29 11.21 5.11
C THR A 346 -11.31 10.09 5.49
N THR A 347 -11.68 9.33 6.51
CA THR A 347 -11.03 8.07 6.93
C THR A 347 -10.90 7.05 5.79
N ALA A 348 -11.73 7.13 4.75
CA ALA A 348 -11.62 6.29 3.55
C ALA A 348 -10.37 6.57 2.71
N THR A 349 -9.76 7.74 2.87
CA THR A 349 -8.51 8.13 2.19
C THR A 349 -7.30 8.08 3.12
N GLU A 350 -7.50 7.72 4.39
CA GLU A 350 -6.46 7.60 5.39
C GLU A 350 -5.94 6.18 5.46
N ASN A 351 -4.62 6.03 5.54
CA ASN A 351 -3.98 4.71 5.56
C ASN A 351 -2.66 4.72 6.33
N ALA A 352 -2.72 4.31 7.59
CA ALA A 352 -1.56 4.24 8.48
C ALA A 352 -0.43 3.33 7.94
N THR A 353 -0.75 2.31 7.13
CA THR A 353 0.27 1.38 6.59
C THR A 353 1.15 2.00 5.50
N LYS A 354 0.75 3.15 4.97
CA LYS A 354 1.51 3.90 3.96
C LYS A 354 2.35 5.03 4.55
N THR A 355 2.31 5.20 5.86
CA THR A 355 3.00 6.29 6.55
C THR A 355 4.50 6.05 6.66
N TYR A 356 5.23 7.14 6.90
CA TYR A 356 6.66 7.08 7.17
C TYR A 356 6.95 6.22 8.42
N ALA A 357 6.06 6.30 9.42
CA ALA A 357 6.16 5.57 10.68
C ALA A 357 6.07 4.07 10.45
N TYR A 358 5.01 3.62 9.76
CA TYR A 358 4.79 2.20 9.48
C TYR A 358 5.92 1.62 8.61
N LYS A 359 6.27 2.32 7.52
CA LYS A 359 7.37 1.92 6.63
C LYS A 359 8.72 1.89 7.36
N THR A 360 8.96 2.79 8.32
CA THR A 360 10.18 2.76 9.15
C THR A 360 10.23 1.50 10.01
N ALA A 361 9.12 1.13 10.67
CA ALA A 361 9.04 -0.10 11.46
C ALA A 361 9.27 -1.34 10.58
N GLN A 362 8.69 -1.38 9.38
CA GLN A 362 8.92 -2.46 8.41
C GLN A 362 10.40 -2.55 7.98
N ASN A 363 11.03 -1.43 7.64
CA ASN A 363 12.42 -1.40 7.21
C ASN A 363 13.37 -1.94 8.30
N LEU A 364 13.02 -1.73 9.57
CA LEU A 364 13.82 -2.13 10.75
C LEU A 364 13.39 -3.48 11.34
N ASP A 365 12.46 -4.19 10.67
CA ASP A 365 11.81 -5.41 11.17
C ASP A 365 11.38 -5.30 12.65
N ALA A 366 10.72 -4.18 13.00
CA ALA A 366 10.38 -3.81 14.37
C ALA A 366 8.86 -3.89 14.64
N ASP A 367 8.51 -4.30 15.86
CA ASP A 367 7.17 -4.09 16.40
C ASP A 367 6.93 -2.59 16.62
N TYR A 368 5.67 -2.17 16.59
CA TYR A 368 5.34 -0.76 16.67
C TYR A 368 4.11 -0.45 17.53
N ASN A 369 4.09 0.78 18.04
CA ASN A 369 2.91 1.45 18.57
C ASN A 369 2.73 2.81 17.88
N PHE A 370 1.49 3.26 17.76
CA PHE A 370 1.14 4.61 17.34
C PHE A 370 0.38 5.31 18.46
N VAL A 371 0.65 6.60 18.62
CA VAL A 371 -0.12 7.55 19.43
C VAL A 371 -0.25 8.82 18.60
N SER A 372 -1.28 8.88 17.75
CA SER A 372 -1.38 9.97 16.77
C SER A 372 -2.80 10.40 16.49
N TYR A 373 -2.99 11.72 16.40
CA TYR A 373 -4.30 12.34 16.19
C TYR A 373 -4.17 13.53 15.23
N SER A 374 -5.00 13.56 14.18
CA SER A 374 -4.97 14.63 13.19
C SER A 374 -5.29 15.99 13.82
N GLY A 375 -4.47 16.99 13.50
CA GLY A 375 -4.62 18.36 14.02
C GLY A 375 -4.09 18.59 15.43
N TYR A 376 -3.54 17.58 16.12
CA TYR A 376 -3.05 17.72 17.50
C TYR A 376 -1.61 18.22 17.54
N GLY A 377 -1.27 18.97 18.60
CA GLY A 377 0.08 19.51 18.82
C GLY A 377 0.58 19.35 20.25
N ILE A 378 1.67 20.07 20.55
CA ILE A 378 2.33 20.08 21.86
C ILE A 378 1.68 21.13 22.79
N ILE A 379 1.62 22.38 22.33
CA ILE A 379 0.99 23.49 23.05
C ILE A 379 -0.32 23.92 22.39
N SER A 380 -0.48 23.70 21.08
CA SER A 380 -1.69 24.02 20.34
C SER A 380 -1.93 23.00 19.25
N GLY A 381 -3.18 22.54 19.12
CA GLY A 381 -3.63 21.96 17.87
C GLY A 381 -3.75 23.01 16.76
N TYR A 382 -4.16 22.55 15.57
CA TYR A 382 -4.29 23.41 14.40
C TYR A 382 -5.28 24.55 14.68
N THR A 383 -4.94 25.73 14.18
CA THR A 383 -5.73 26.95 14.33
C THR A 383 -5.40 27.97 13.26
N SER A 384 -6.38 28.81 12.91
CA SER A 384 -6.21 30.01 12.07
C SER A 384 -6.12 31.30 12.89
N GLY A 385 -5.93 31.21 14.21
CA GLY A 385 -5.77 32.39 15.06
C GLY A 385 -5.41 32.08 16.50
N GLN A 386 -6.41 31.76 17.34
CA GLN A 386 -6.22 31.59 18.78
C GLN A 386 -5.68 30.21 19.12
N LYS A 387 -4.91 30.12 20.21
CA LYS A 387 -4.35 28.87 20.72
C LYS A 387 -5.45 27.83 20.93
N ASN A 388 -5.26 26.62 20.39
CA ASN A 388 -6.22 25.52 20.49
C ASN A 388 -5.71 24.48 21.50
N THR A 389 -6.11 24.63 22.76
CA THR A 389 -5.70 23.73 23.85
C THR A 389 -6.52 22.45 23.95
N ASN A 390 -7.53 22.25 23.09
CA ASN A 390 -8.39 21.07 23.12
C ASN A 390 -7.81 19.90 22.28
N GLN A 391 -6.77 20.17 21.48
CA GLN A 391 -6.17 19.22 20.55
C GLN A 391 -4.67 19.08 20.88
N LEU A 392 -4.38 18.55 22.07
CA LEU A 392 -3.02 18.29 22.55
C LEU A 392 -2.82 16.79 22.73
N VAL A 393 -1.63 16.28 22.43
CA VAL A 393 -1.31 14.85 22.57
C VAL A 393 -1.09 14.46 24.04
N ALA A 394 -0.46 15.34 24.83
CA ALA A 394 -0.04 15.06 26.21
C ALA A 394 -1.13 14.48 27.13
N PRO A 395 -2.39 14.97 27.13
CA PRO A 395 -3.46 14.42 27.97
C PRO A 395 -3.81 12.95 27.71
N TYR A 396 -3.43 12.41 26.55
CA TYR A 396 -3.79 11.06 26.11
C TYR A 396 -2.61 10.10 26.08
N TYR A 397 -1.38 10.58 26.30
CA TYR A 397 -0.18 9.75 26.16
C TYR A 397 -0.14 8.57 27.14
N ASP A 398 -0.67 8.74 28.35
CA ASP A 398 -0.75 7.67 29.37
C ASP A 398 -2.02 6.81 29.24
N LYS A 399 -2.81 7.02 28.20
CA LYS A 399 -4.03 6.28 27.88
C LYS A 399 -3.78 5.32 26.73
N ILE A 400 -4.72 4.40 26.52
CA ILE A 400 -4.68 3.55 25.33
C ILE A 400 -4.77 4.35 24.04
N GLY A 401 -5.49 5.48 24.07
CA GLY A 401 -5.61 6.43 22.97
C GLY A 401 -6.71 7.46 23.23
N PHE A 402 -7.11 8.17 22.18
CA PHE A 402 -8.24 9.10 22.17
C PHE A 402 -9.15 8.85 20.96
N SER A 403 -10.46 8.83 21.18
CA SER A 403 -11.47 8.74 20.13
C SER A 403 -12.74 9.48 20.54
N TYR A 404 -13.45 10.05 19.56
CA TYR A 404 -14.85 10.45 19.70
C TYR A 404 -15.80 9.24 19.69
N GLY A 405 -15.33 8.09 19.19
CA GLY A 405 -15.98 6.79 19.35
C GLY A 405 -15.70 6.15 20.71
N TYR A 406 -16.47 5.11 21.02
CA TYR A 406 -16.41 4.40 22.30
C TYR A 406 -16.20 2.91 22.07
N PHE A 407 -15.41 2.27 22.94
CA PHE A 407 -15.34 0.82 22.95
C PHE A 407 -16.69 0.23 23.35
N ASN A 408 -17.22 -0.64 22.49
CA ASN A 408 -18.54 -1.24 22.60
C ASN A 408 -19.64 -0.19 22.79
N SER A 409 -19.48 1.01 22.19
CA SER A 409 -20.43 2.12 22.32
C SER A 409 -20.68 2.57 23.78
N GLU A 410 -19.77 2.25 24.71
CA GLU A 410 -19.97 2.46 26.16
C GLU A 410 -18.75 3.03 26.87
N LEU A 411 -17.56 2.49 26.62
CA LEU A 411 -16.34 2.85 27.35
C LEU A 411 -15.52 3.89 26.56
N GLU A 412 -15.33 5.06 27.16
CA GLU A 412 -14.55 6.15 26.56
C GLU A 412 -13.07 5.76 26.50
N VAL A 413 -12.49 5.81 25.29
CA VAL A 413 -11.10 5.39 25.02
C VAL A 413 -10.11 6.12 25.93
N ALA A 414 -10.28 7.43 26.10
CA ALA A 414 -9.40 8.28 26.90
C ALA A 414 -9.45 8.01 28.41
N THR A 415 -10.35 7.14 28.89
CA THR A 415 -10.43 6.75 30.30
C THR A 415 -9.64 5.48 30.61
N VAL A 416 -9.22 4.73 29.59
CA VAL A 416 -8.51 3.47 29.74
C VAL A 416 -7.00 3.74 29.84
N PRO A 417 -6.34 3.41 30.97
CA PRO A 417 -4.90 3.62 31.12
C PRO A 417 -4.11 2.66 30.22
N TRP A 418 -2.98 3.13 29.69
CA TRP A 418 -2.02 2.27 29.00
C TRP A 418 -0.99 1.69 29.99
N SER A 419 -0.71 0.40 29.86
CA SER A 419 0.37 -0.25 30.59
C SER A 419 1.69 -0.07 29.86
N PHE A 420 2.65 0.59 30.52
CA PHE A 420 4.01 0.77 30.02
C PHE A 420 4.93 -0.39 30.46
N GLU A 421 4.41 -1.59 30.73
CA GLU A 421 5.25 -2.75 31.07
C GLU A 421 6.11 -3.20 29.89
N VAL A 422 5.59 -3.12 28.67
CA VAL A 422 6.34 -3.41 27.44
C VAL A 422 6.88 -2.10 26.87
N GLN A 423 8.19 -1.93 26.98
CA GLN A 423 8.90 -0.70 26.65
C GLN A 423 9.44 -0.72 25.21
N PRO A 424 9.24 0.34 24.42
CA PRO A 424 9.95 0.49 23.15
C PRO A 424 11.42 0.84 23.40
N GLU A 425 12.30 0.42 22.49
CA GLU A 425 13.70 0.87 22.49
C GLU A 425 13.83 2.27 21.89
N VAL A 426 12.94 2.60 20.95
CA VAL A 426 12.94 3.86 20.22
C VAL A 426 11.57 4.52 20.33
N ILE A 427 11.55 5.82 20.61
CA ILE A 427 10.34 6.64 20.53
C ILE A 427 10.58 7.75 19.53
N VAL A 428 9.71 7.89 18.53
CA VAL A 428 9.78 8.94 17.52
C VAL A 428 8.65 9.92 17.76
N ILE A 429 8.99 11.16 18.12
CA ILE A 429 8.03 12.25 18.25
C ILE A 429 8.07 13.07 16.96
N ASN A 430 6.97 13.15 16.22
CA ASN A 430 6.82 13.99 15.04
C ASN A 430 5.64 14.93 15.25
N LEU A 431 5.88 15.96 16.06
CA LEU A 431 4.90 16.97 16.47
C LEU A 431 5.50 18.37 16.31
N GLY A 432 4.63 19.34 16.05
CA GLY A 432 4.99 20.74 15.81
C GLY A 432 4.37 21.32 14.54
N THR A 433 3.87 20.48 13.62
CA THR A 433 3.19 20.95 12.39
C THR A 433 2.00 21.85 12.75
N ASN A 434 1.15 21.38 13.65
CA ASN A 434 -0.06 22.10 14.07
C ASN A 434 0.26 23.30 14.97
N ASP A 435 1.25 23.17 15.86
CA ASP A 435 1.73 24.29 16.68
C ASP A 435 2.27 25.44 15.80
N SER A 436 2.84 25.13 14.63
CA SER A 436 3.36 26.14 13.71
C SER A 436 2.27 27.10 13.22
N SER A 437 1.03 26.63 13.06
CA SER A 437 -0.11 27.48 12.66
C SER A 437 -0.51 28.50 13.74
N TYR A 438 -0.24 28.19 15.01
CA TYR A 438 -0.43 29.12 16.14
C TYR A 438 0.78 30.05 16.33
N CYS A 439 1.99 29.49 16.28
CA CYS A 439 3.22 30.20 16.60
C CYS A 439 3.59 31.20 15.50
N GLY A 440 3.53 30.79 14.24
CA GLY A 440 4.11 31.55 13.12
C GLY A 440 5.53 32.02 13.45
N ASN A 441 5.81 33.29 13.16
CA ASN A 441 7.09 33.96 13.44
C ASN A 441 7.12 34.69 14.81
N ASP A 442 6.15 34.42 15.70
CA ASP A 442 6.12 35.07 17.02
C ASP A 442 7.10 34.39 17.98
N ALA A 443 8.16 35.12 18.35
CA ALA A 443 9.21 34.62 19.22
C ALA A 443 8.70 34.20 20.61
N SER A 444 7.66 34.83 21.16
CA SER A 444 7.13 34.44 22.47
C SER A 444 6.41 33.10 22.41
N LYS A 445 5.65 32.88 21.32
CA LYS A 445 4.95 31.60 21.10
C LYS A 445 5.92 30.48 20.76
N GLN A 446 6.97 30.77 19.98
CA GLN A 446 8.04 29.81 19.71
C GLN A 446 8.80 29.41 20.98
N ALA A 447 9.06 30.36 21.89
CA ALA A 447 9.63 30.06 23.21
C ALA A 447 8.68 29.20 24.06
N GLU A 448 7.38 29.51 24.06
CA GLU A 448 6.36 28.70 24.73
C GLU A 448 6.31 27.26 24.17
N PHE A 449 6.35 27.10 22.84
CA PHE A 449 6.40 25.79 22.19
C PHE A 449 7.65 25.02 22.61
N THR A 450 8.81 25.68 22.65
CA THR A 450 10.07 25.08 23.07
C THR A 450 9.97 24.52 24.50
N GLU A 451 9.47 25.29 25.45
CA GLU A 451 9.29 24.83 26.83
C GLU A 451 8.23 23.73 26.94
N GLY A 452 7.11 23.85 26.24
CA GLY A 452 6.09 22.79 26.17
C GLY A 452 6.63 21.49 25.61
N TYR A 453 7.54 21.55 24.63
CA TYR A 453 8.20 20.38 24.07
C TYR A 453 9.18 19.74 25.06
N VAL A 454 9.94 20.55 25.82
CA VAL A 454 10.79 20.05 26.93
C VAL A 454 9.95 19.27 27.94
N ASP A 455 8.80 19.80 28.34
CA ASP A 455 7.91 19.13 29.29
C ASP A 455 7.30 17.86 28.71
N PHE A 456 7.00 17.84 27.41
CA PHE A 456 6.55 16.63 26.74
C PHE A 456 7.63 15.55 26.67
N ILE A 457 8.90 15.90 26.40
CA ILE A 457 10.03 14.96 26.47
C ILE A 457 10.15 14.38 27.88
N LYS A 458 10.01 15.20 28.93
CA LYS A 458 10.03 14.74 30.33
C LYS A 458 8.90 13.74 30.60
N MET A 459 7.69 14.02 30.13
CA MET A 459 6.54 13.11 30.26
C MET A 459 6.81 11.76 29.56
N VAL A 460 7.32 11.79 28.33
CA VAL A 460 7.66 10.58 27.59
C VAL A 460 8.77 9.79 28.30
N ARG A 461 9.82 10.46 28.77
CA ARG A 461 10.92 9.83 29.54
C ARG A 461 10.43 9.20 30.83
N GLU A 462 9.52 9.85 31.56
CA GLU A 462 8.97 9.30 32.82
C GLU A 462 8.31 7.94 32.59
N LYS A 463 7.58 7.79 31.48
CA LYS A 463 6.92 6.52 31.12
C LYS A 463 7.86 5.53 30.46
N ASN A 464 8.95 6.00 29.87
CA ASN A 464 9.90 5.17 29.13
C ASN A 464 11.35 5.47 29.53
N PRO A 465 11.83 4.92 30.65
CA PRO A 465 13.11 5.33 31.24
C PRO A 465 14.33 5.01 30.37
N ASP A 466 14.27 3.95 29.56
CA ASP A 466 15.43 3.44 28.84
C ASP A 466 15.48 3.77 27.34
N ALA A 467 14.35 4.18 26.76
CA ALA A 467 14.19 4.39 25.32
C ALA A 467 15.08 5.53 24.78
N THR A 468 15.53 5.46 23.54
CA THR A 468 16.10 6.62 22.85
C THR A 468 14.97 7.41 22.19
N ILE A 469 14.87 8.70 22.51
CA ILE A 469 13.79 9.58 22.00
C ILE A 469 14.31 10.39 20.81
N PHE A 470 13.64 10.27 19.68
CA PHE A 470 13.92 10.98 18.44
C PHE A 470 12.87 12.05 18.21
N CYS A 471 13.24 13.31 18.46
CA CYS A 471 12.40 14.47 18.21
C CYS A 471 12.55 14.94 16.76
N THR A 472 11.52 14.75 15.96
CA THR A 472 11.53 14.96 14.52
C THR A 472 10.51 15.99 14.10
N LEU A 473 10.79 16.72 13.02
CA LEU A 473 9.85 17.66 12.39
C LEU A 473 10.33 17.98 10.97
N GLY A 474 9.42 18.31 10.06
CA GLY A 474 9.80 18.93 8.79
C GLY A 474 8.98 18.53 7.56
N ILE A 475 8.19 17.44 7.60
CA ILE A 475 7.57 16.88 6.39
C ILE A 475 6.62 17.89 5.72
N MET A 476 5.74 18.53 6.48
CA MET A 476 4.81 19.56 5.99
C MET A 476 5.27 20.99 6.29
N GLY A 477 6.56 21.19 6.54
CA GLY A 477 7.15 22.47 6.94
C GLY A 477 8.06 22.31 8.14
N ASP A 478 9.11 23.14 8.22
CA ASP A 478 10.20 23.00 9.19
C ASP A 478 10.46 24.27 10.03
N ASP A 479 9.55 25.24 10.02
CA ASP A 479 9.69 26.53 10.70
C ASP A 479 9.96 26.39 12.21
N LEU A 480 9.33 25.41 12.88
CA LEU A 480 9.53 25.13 14.30
C LEU A 480 10.65 24.12 14.59
N TYR A 481 11.35 23.58 13.58
CA TYR A 481 12.43 22.63 13.84
C TYR A 481 13.57 23.22 14.70
N PRO A 482 13.99 24.50 14.52
CA PRO A 482 14.94 25.12 15.45
C PRO A 482 14.49 25.06 16.92
N CYS A 483 13.19 25.26 17.18
CA CYS A 483 12.62 25.15 18.53
C CYS A 483 12.63 23.72 19.05
N VAL A 484 12.34 22.72 18.21
CA VAL A 484 12.45 21.30 18.59
C VAL A 484 13.90 20.94 18.95
N LYS A 485 14.87 21.41 18.16
CA LYS A 485 16.30 21.22 18.45
C LYS A 485 16.69 21.90 19.76
N GLU A 486 16.26 23.14 19.97
CA GLU A 486 16.51 23.87 21.22
C GLU A 486 15.88 23.16 22.43
N ALA A 487 14.68 22.59 22.28
CA ALA A 487 14.02 21.83 23.34
C ALA A 487 14.83 20.59 23.74
N VAL A 488 15.36 19.84 22.77
CA VAL A 488 16.28 18.72 23.05
C VAL A 488 17.53 19.20 23.78
N GLU A 489 18.18 20.25 23.29
CA GLU A 489 19.39 20.81 23.92
C GLU A 489 19.12 21.28 25.36
N LYS A 490 17.98 21.94 25.59
CA LYS A 490 17.53 22.38 26.93
C LYS A 490 17.24 21.19 27.84
N TYR A 491 16.54 20.17 27.33
CA TYR A 491 16.25 18.97 28.09
C TYR A 491 17.55 18.29 28.56
N VAL A 492 18.49 18.03 27.64
CA VAL A 492 19.78 17.41 27.95
C VAL A 492 20.55 18.27 28.97
N ALA A 493 20.58 19.60 28.80
CA ALA A 493 21.26 20.49 29.74
C ALA A 493 20.61 20.50 31.15
N GLN A 494 19.30 20.30 31.25
CA GLN A 494 18.56 20.28 32.52
C GLN A 494 18.69 18.95 33.27
N THR A 495 18.74 17.82 32.54
CA THR A 495 18.62 16.48 33.14
C THR A 495 19.91 15.67 33.08
N GLY A 496 20.81 15.96 32.14
CA GLY A 496 21.97 15.14 31.81
C GLY A 496 21.63 13.85 31.04
N ASP A 497 20.37 13.66 30.63
CA ASP A 497 19.98 12.50 29.81
C ASP A 497 20.32 12.74 28.34
N GLU A 498 21.32 12.02 27.84
CA GLU A 498 21.81 12.10 26.46
C GLU A 498 21.07 11.17 25.48
N LYS A 499 20.10 10.34 25.94
CA LYS A 499 19.30 9.45 25.08
C LYS A 499 18.13 10.17 24.40
N VAL A 500 18.33 11.43 24.02
CA VAL A 500 17.35 12.24 23.28
C VAL A 500 18.07 12.96 22.16
N THR A 501 17.53 12.86 20.94
CA THR A 501 18.12 13.46 19.75
C THR A 501 17.08 14.20 18.92
N SER A 502 17.52 15.05 17.99
CA SER A 502 16.64 15.72 17.05
C SER A 502 17.04 15.50 15.58
N MET A 503 16.05 15.33 14.70
CA MET A 503 16.26 15.16 13.27
C MET A 503 15.25 15.97 12.45
N LYS A 504 15.75 16.78 11.52
CA LYS A 504 14.89 17.49 10.56
C LYS A 504 14.52 16.56 9.41
N PHE A 505 13.24 16.40 9.09
CA PHE A 505 12.84 15.81 7.82
C PHE A 505 13.12 16.74 6.63
N ALA A 506 13.07 16.20 5.41
CA ALA A 506 12.96 17.07 4.24
C ALA A 506 11.50 17.55 4.14
N VAL A 507 11.30 18.82 3.79
CA VAL A 507 9.98 19.32 3.43
C VAL A 507 9.53 18.61 2.15
N GLN A 508 8.26 18.20 2.12
CA GLN A 508 7.64 17.55 0.98
C GLN A 508 7.88 18.32 -0.32
N ALA A 509 8.27 17.61 -1.37
CA ALA A 509 8.67 18.23 -2.62
C ALA A 509 7.47 18.38 -3.56
N TYR A 510 7.41 19.50 -4.30
CA TYR A 510 6.38 19.75 -5.33
C TYR A 510 6.22 18.55 -6.29
N ASN A 511 7.34 17.96 -6.74
CA ASN A 511 7.36 16.83 -7.69
C ASN A 511 6.90 15.49 -7.09
N ASP A 512 6.62 15.43 -5.79
CA ASP A 512 6.01 14.26 -5.16
C ASP A 512 4.49 14.37 -5.08
N GLY A 513 3.93 15.52 -5.47
CA GLY A 513 2.51 15.83 -5.33
C GLY A 513 2.11 16.04 -3.88
N TRP A 514 0.80 16.17 -3.67
CA TRP A 514 0.17 16.27 -2.36
C TRP A 514 -1.04 15.36 -2.32
N GLY A 515 -1.29 14.80 -1.15
CA GLY A 515 -2.58 14.22 -0.81
C GLY A 515 -3.58 15.27 -0.34
N THR A 516 -4.72 14.79 0.16
CA THR A 516 -5.83 15.61 0.63
C THR A 516 -5.36 16.71 1.59
N ASP A 517 -5.88 17.93 1.42
CA ASP A 517 -5.55 19.09 2.25
C ASP A 517 -4.04 19.33 2.42
N TYR A 518 -3.28 19.12 1.33
CA TYR A 518 -1.83 19.32 1.26
C TYR A 518 -0.99 18.34 2.09
N HIS A 519 -1.56 17.23 2.53
CA HIS A 519 -0.84 16.20 3.27
C HIS A 519 0.17 15.43 2.39
N PRO A 520 1.11 14.69 2.99
CA PRO A 520 2.14 13.99 2.24
C PRO A 520 1.55 12.83 1.43
N THR A 521 2.00 12.68 0.19
CA THR A 521 1.75 11.47 -0.62
C THR A 521 2.52 10.28 -0.07
N GLU A 522 2.14 9.05 -0.45
CA GLU A 522 2.90 7.84 -0.10
C GLU A 522 4.38 7.95 -0.51
N LYS A 523 4.66 8.52 -1.69
CA LYS A 523 6.04 8.80 -2.17
C LYS A 523 6.83 9.70 -1.22
N THR A 524 6.17 10.70 -0.64
CA THR A 524 6.79 11.57 0.38
C THR A 524 7.04 10.78 1.66
N HIS A 525 6.08 9.97 2.10
CA HIS A 525 6.23 9.09 3.26
C HIS A 525 7.39 8.10 3.10
N GLU A 526 7.60 7.52 1.92
CA GLU A 526 8.73 6.63 1.64
C GLU A 526 10.08 7.32 1.78
N LYS A 527 10.19 8.56 1.29
CA LYS A 527 11.42 9.36 1.45
C LYS A 527 11.69 9.68 2.92
N ALA A 528 10.65 10.05 3.66
CA ALA A 528 10.74 10.28 5.09
C ALA A 528 11.13 9.00 5.85
N ALA A 529 10.52 7.85 5.52
CA ALA A 529 10.84 6.55 6.12
C ALA A 529 12.31 6.18 5.91
N ARG A 530 12.82 6.25 4.67
CA ARG A 530 14.24 5.97 4.38
C ARG A 530 15.19 6.84 5.21
N LYS A 531 14.86 8.12 5.36
CA LYS A 531 15.66 9.05 6.17
C LYS A 531 15.63 8.70 7.65
N LEU A 532 14.45 8.39 8.19
CA LEU A 532 14.29 8.02 9.59
C LEU A 532 14.94 6.67 9.91
N THR A 533 14.74 5.65 9.08
CA THR A 533 15.40 4.34 9.17
C THR A 533 16.91 4.51 9.29
N SER A 534 17.54 5.18 8.32
CA SER A 534 19.00 5.38 8.33
C SER A 534 19.50 6.13 9.58
N TYR A 535 18.70 7.06 10.09
CA TYR A 535 19.04 7.79 11.30
C TYR A 535 18.92 6.94 12.57
N ILE A 536 17.88 6.11 12.67
CA ILE A 536 17.71 5.17 13.78
C ILE A 536 18.84 4.14 13.78
N GLU A 537 19.15 3.52 12.64
CA GLU A 537 20.28 2.57 12.50
C GLU A 537 21.59 3.19 12.99
N THR A 538 21.86 4.44 12.59
CA THR A 538 23.08 5.15 12.99
C THR A 538 23.15 5.40 14.50
N VAL A 539 22.05 5.83 15.11
CA VAL A 539 22.02 6.20 16.54
C VAL A 539 21.95 4.96 17.44
N MET A 540 21.18 3.94 17.04
CA MET A 540 20.95 2.73 17.84
C MET A 540 22.00 1.65 17.59
N GLY A 541 22.67 1.67 16.44
CA GLY A 541 23.58 0.60 16.01
C GLY A 541 22.85 -0.70 15.66
N TRP A 542 21.61 -0.57 15.15
CA TRP A 542 20.81 -1.70 14.66
C TRP A 542 21.33 -2.23 13.32
#